data_AF-A0A8H7P8V4-F1
#
_entry.id   AF-A0A8H7P8V4-F1
#
_cell.length_a   1.000
_cell.length_b   1.000
_cell.length_c   1.000
_cell.angle_alpha   90.00
_cell.angle_beta   90.00
_cell.angle_gamma   90.00
#
_symmetry.space_group_name_H-M   'P 1'
#
loop_
_entity.id
_entity.type
_entity.pdbx_description
1 polymer ?
#
loop_
_entity_poly.entity_id
_entity_poly.type
_entity_poly.pdbx_seq_one_letter_code
_entity_poly.pdbx_strand_id
1 'polypeptide(L)'
;MALPDKLQASSPGRTDFAFAVPSPARTAQRVADSMRQADQLRRADASTSPALSKNPSSEQGRSSSSSDDRNSTAHSPFMSRDDPPHASITPESKQQPFRKEGMRIVATFFKPGAAKELPLDPVVRDTVIRDLTWNTHPDVFLPAYEEIYHILETTSLPRFLASASANINRPKQLFWYAVGIADLLLGVVLAIVLIMALPAPPQASRAWRLFAVPLAGIGFMQAYSAWRGFCSEVWGRGHTQLRVWELQEMDAEAAHHWARVLRPGAPPRRKSAEKAQVRTIERVDDVRAIAPFAAVRTPPPPDGRRASKSGAGKPLFTRFPRLGGRQGRECDRRSWDGDDGARADEEVAYARPPVFGPERVVLDPRIQAVHRQIMRDMLYAGFWFTLAFTVLILAVPAYR
;
A
#
# COMPACT_ATOMS: atom_id res chain seq x y z
N MET A 1 -27.55 -13.54 32.49
CA MET A 1 -28.34 -14.71 32.92
C MET A 1 -28.46 -15.63 31.72
N ALA A 2 -27.94 -16.84 31.82
CA ALA A 2 -28.14 -17.87 30.79
C ALA A 2 -29.59 -18.36 30.85
N LEU A 3 -30.15 -18.80 29.72
CA LEU A 3 -31.43 -19.52 29.71
C LEU A 3 -31.32 -20.78 30.58
N PRO A 4 -32.38 -21.21 31.27
CA PRO A 4 -32.39 -22.47 32.01
C PRO A 4 -31.92 -23.64 31.14
N ASP A 5 -31.07 -24.51 31.69
CA ASP A 5 -30.40 -25.61 30.95
C ASP A 5 -31.35 -26.46 30.11
N LYS A 6 -32.59 -26.64 30.57
CA LYS A 6 -33.63 -27.40 29.86
C LYS A 6 -34.06 -26.77 28.53
N LEU A 7 -34.04 -25.43 28.44
CA LEU A 7 -34.38 -24.68 27.23
C LEU A 7 -33.17 -24.55 26.30
N GLN A 8 -31.96 -24.45 26.86
CA GLN A 8 -30.73 -24.52 26.05
C GLN A 8 -30.56 -25.90 25.41
N ALA A 9 -30.87 -26.99 26.13
CA ALA A 9 -30.83 -28.36 25.61
C ALA A 9 -31.90 -28.64 24.54
N SER A 10 -33.00 -27.88 24.50
CA SER A 10 -34.02 -27.98 23.46
C SER A 10 -33.68 -27.20 22.18
N SER A 11 -32.63 -26.37 22.22
CA SER A 11 -32.10 -25.74 21.02
C SER A 11 -31.34 -26.79 20.21
N PRO A 12 -31.71 -27.09 18.94
CA PRO A 12 -30.99 -28.07 18.11
C PRO A 12 -29.59 -27.60 17.68
N GLY A 13 -29.06 -26.55 18.31
CA GLY A 13 -27.73 -26.03 18.07
C GLY A 13 -26.65 -26.98 18.59
N ARG A 14 -25.69 -27.28 17.70
CA ARG A 14 -24.53 -28.12 17.98
C ARG A 14 -23.69 -27.51 19.11
N THR A 15 -23.56 -28.19 20.24
CA THR A 15 -22.81 -27.72 21.42
C THR A 15 -21.30 -27.81 21.25
N ASP A 16 -20.83 -28.70 20.39
CA ASP A 16 -19.41 -28.84 20.04
C ASP A 16 -19.09 -27.97 18.83
N PHE A 17 -18.84 -26.68 19.09
CA PHE A 17 -18.36 -25.77 18.07
C PHE A 17 -16.85 -25.60 18.18
N ALA A 18 -16.12 -26.32 17.32
CA ALA A 18 -14.77 -25.94 16.99
C ALA A 18 -14.85 -24.90 15.87
N PHE A 19 -14.56 -23.64 16.18
CA PHE A 19 -14.23 -22.67 15.14
C PHE A 19 -13.11 -23.31 14.32
N ALA A 20 -13.37 -23.63 13.05
CA ALA A 20 -12.30 -24.01 12.13
C ALA A 20 -11.49 -22.76 11.85
N VAL A 21 -10.67 -22.35 12.84
CA VAL A 21 -9.74 -21.24 12.71
C VAL A 21 -8.96 -21.51 11.42
N PRO A 22 -8.88 -20.55 10.49
CA PRO A 22 -8.15 -20.72 9.25
C PRO A 22 -6.78 -21.31 9.58
N SER A 23 -6.53 -22.54 9.12
CA SER A 23 -5.28 -23.20 9.46
C SER A 23 -4.14 -22.36 8.88
N PRO A 24 -3.01 -22.19 9.59
CA PRO A 24 -1.88 -21.42 9.07
C PRO A 24 -1.46 -21.84 7.66
N ALA A 25 -1.60 -23.14 7.33
CA ALA A 25 -1.37 -23.69 6.00
C ALA A 25 -2.36 -23.17 4.96
N ARG A 26 -3.66 -23.14 5.27
CA ARG A 26 -4.71 -22.61 4.38
C ARG A 26 -4.51 -21.11 4.14
N THR A 27 -4.16 -20.37 5.19
CA THR A 27 -3.84 -18.94 5.08
C THR A 27 -2.60 -18.72 4.22
N ALA A 28 -1.54 -19.50 4.40
CA ALA A 28 -0.31 -19.39 3.61
C ALA A 28 -0.55 -19.71 2.12
N GLN A 29 -1.34 -20.76 1.83
CA GLN A 29 -1.72 -21.11 0.47
C GLN A 29 -2.53 -19.99 -0.20
N ARG A 30 -3.54 -19.46 0.49
CA ARG A 30 -4.35 -18.35 -0.04
C ARG A 30 -3.53 -17.08 -0.25
N VAL A 31 -2.57 -16.79 0.63
CA VAL A 31 -1.61 -15.69 0.43
C VAL A 31 -0.78 -15.91 -0.82
N ALA A 32 -0.27 -17.12 -1.06
CA ALA A 32 0.49 -17.43 -2.27
C ALA A 32 -0.34 -17.26 -3.56
N ASP A 33 -1.60 -17.72 -3.54
CA ASP A 33 -2.53 -17.56 -4.66
C ASP A 33 -2.89 -16.08 -4.89
N SER A 34 -3.14 -15.34 -3.82
CA SER A 34 -3.36 -13.90 -3.83
C SER A 34 -2.15 -13.15 -4.42
N MET A 35 -0.92 -13.54 -4.09
CA MET A 35 0.29 -12.94 -4.66
C MET A 35 0.36 -13.16 -6.18
N ARG A 36 0.05 -14.37 -6.66
CA ARG A 36 -0.01 -14.67 -8.10
C ARG A 36 -1.05 -13.81 -8.82
N GLN A 37 -2.23 -13.64 -8.22
CA GLN A 37 -3.29 -12.80 -8.77
C GLN A 37 -2.91 -11.32 -8.80
N ALA A 38 -2.25 -10.82 -7.76
CA ALA A 38 -1.73 -9.45 -7.72
C ALA A 38 -0.73 -9.17 -8.86
N ASP A 39 0.16 -10.11 -9.15
CA ASP A 39 1.09 -10.01 -10.27
C ASP A 39 0.36 -9.99 -11.63
N GLN A 40 -0.74 -10.74 -11.78
CA GLN A 40 -1.57 -10.71 -12.99
C GLN A 40 -2.27 -9.36 -13.17
N LEU A 41 -2.89 -8.82 -12.12
CA LEU A 41 -3.56 -7.51 -12.18
C LEU A 41 -2.58 -6.40 -12.58
N ARG A 42 -1.38 -6.42 -12.01
CA ARG A 42 -0.35 -5.43 -12.34
C ARG A 42 0.13 -5.52 -13.79
N ARG A 43 0.19 -6.73 -14.37
CA ARG A 43 0.46 -6.93 -15.80
C ARG A 43 -0.68 -6.40 -16.66
N ALA A 44 -1.93 -6.61 -16.26
CA ALA A 44 -3.09 -6.08 -16.96
C ALA A 44 -3.07 -4.53 -17.00
N ASP A 45 -2.79 -3.89 -15.86
CA ASP A 45 -2.67 -2.43 -15.77
C ASP A 45 -1.52 -1.90 -16.65
N ALA A 46 -0.39 -2.60 -16.70
CA ALA A 46 0.74 -2.22 -17.56
C ALA A 46 0.46 -2.41 -19.06
N SER A 47 -0.36 -3.40 -19.42
CA SER A 47 -0.77 -3.66 -20.82
C SER A 47 -1.86 -2.71 -21.32
N THR A 48 -2.59 -2.08 -20.39
CA THR A 48 -3.61 -1.07 -20.72
C THR A 48 -2.92 0.28 -20.88
N SER A 49 -2.09 0.40 -21.92
CA SER A 49 -1.74 1.73 -22.44
C SER A 49 -3.03 2.37 -22.99
N PRO A 50 -3.23 3.69 -22.81
CA PRO A 50 -4.37 4.39 -23.36
C PRO A 50 -4.19 4.48 -24.87
N ALA A 51 -4.54 3.42 -25.59
CA ALA A 51 -4.79 3.51 -27.01
C ALA A 51 -5.96 4.48 -27.17
N LEU A 52 -5.63 5.63 -27.74
CA LEU A 52 -6.52 6.70 -28.16
C LEU A 52 -7.85 6.10 -28.68
N SER A 53 -8.90 6.19 -27.87
CA SER A 53 -10.24 5.77 -28.26
C SER A 53 -10.74 6.71 -29.36
N LYS A 54 -10.52 6.31 -30.61
CA LYS A 54 -11.28 6.83 -31.75
C LYS A 54 -12.71 6.32 -31.57
N ASN A 55 -13.62 7.23 -31.25
CA ASN A 55 -15.06 7.02 -31.41
C ASN A 55 -15.35 6.49 -32.83
N PRO A 56 -16.05 5.36 -32.98
CA PRO A 56 -16.89 5.12 -34.13
C PRO A 56 -18.33 5.48 -33.74
N SER A 57 -18.75 6.66 -34.17
CA SER A 57 -20.16 6.97 -34.34
C SER A 57 -20.75 6.13 -35.48
N SER A 58 -21.99 5.68 -35.28
CA SER A 58 -23.01 5.27 -36.25
C SER A 58 -22.71 4.07 -37.17
N GLU A 59 -23.43 2.96 -36.92
CA GLU A 59 -24.36 2.30 -37.87
C GLU A 59 -24.94 1.06 -37.15
N GLN A 60 -26.19 1.11 -36.69
CA GLN A 60 -27.36 0.53 -37.37
C GLN A 60 -27.18 -0.94 -37.78
N GLY A 61 -27.70 -1.83 -36.92
CA GLY A 61 -27.82 -3.26 -37.19
C GLY A 61 -28.79 -3.91 -36.22
N ARG A 62 -30.10 -3.78 -36.51
CA ARG A 62 -31.16 -4.60 -35.91
C ARG A 62 -30.87 -6.06 -36.28
N SER A 63 -30.53 -6.88 -35.29
CA SER A 63 -30.62 -8.33 -35.41
C SER A 63 -31.39 -8.85 -34.21
N SER A 64 -32.67 -9.08 -34.46
CA SER A 64 -33.57 -9.93 -33.69
C SER A 64 -33.04 -11.37 -33.69
N SER A 65 -32.56 -11.82 -32.55
CA SER A 65 -32.41 -13.25 -32.25
C SER A 65 -33.45 -13.62 -31.21
N SER A 66 -34.52 -14.26 -31.68
CA SER A 66 -35.38 -15.11 -30.86
C SER A 66 -34.53 -16.26 -30.32
N SER A 67 -34.47 -16.39 -29.00
CA SER A 67 -33.96 -17.57 -28.33
C SER A 67 -35.06 -18.05 -27.40
N ASP A 68 -35.56 -19.22 -27.75
CA ASP A 68 -36.73 -19.87 -27.19
C ASP A 68 -36.70 -20.04 -25.68
N ASP A 69 -37.81 -19.64 -25.07
CA ASP A 69 -38.27 -20.09 -23.77
C ASP A 69 -38.42 -21.62 -23.76
N ARG A 70 -37.44 -22.30 -23.18
CA ARG A 70 -37.64 -23.65 -22.64
C ARG A 70 -37.67 -23.59 -21.13
N ASN A 71 -38.89 -23.40 -20.65
CA ASN A 71 -39.40 -23.86 -19.36
C ASN A 71 -38.72 -25.17 -18.94
N SER A 72 -37.83 -25.09 -17.98
CA SER A 72 -37.48 -26.20 -17.08
C SER A 72 -37.73 -25.71 -15.68
N THR A 73 -39.00 -25.83 -15.29
CA THR A 73 -39.51 -25.66 -13.93
C THR A 73 -38.92 -26.75 -13.05
N ALA A 74 -37.67 -26.57 -12.63
CA ALA A 74 -37.16 -27.29 -11.48
C ALA A 74 -37.89 -26.71 -10.25
N HIS A 75 -38.91 -27.44 -9.81
CA HIS A 75 -39.54 -27.26 -8.51
C HIS A 75 -38.47 -27.33 -7.42
N SER A 76 -37.90 -26.17 -7.06
CA SER A 76 -37.40 -25.95 -5.71
C SER A 76 -38.59 -26.15 -4.77
N PRO A 77 -38.50 -26.98 -3.72
CA PRO A 77 -39.54 -27.08 -2.72
C PRO A 77 -39.54 -25.77 -1.94
N PHE A 78 -40.25 -24.80 -2.50
CA PHE A 78 -40.71 -23.60 -1.84
C PHE A 78 -41.45 -24.09 -0.60
N MET A 79 -40.86 -23.83 0.57
CA MET A 79 -41.51 -24.02 1.85
C MET A 79 -42.91 -23.40 1.76
N SER A 80 -43.93 -24.23 1.89
CA SER A 80 -45.29 -23.78 2.20
C SER A 80 -45.17 -22.86 3.41
N ARG A 81 -45.37 -21.58 3.14
CA ARG A 81 -45.48 -20.53 4.14
C ARG A 81 -46.89 -20.62 4.71
N ASP A 82 -47.10 -21.62 5.56
CA ASP A 82 -48.13 -21.54 6.59
C ASP A 82 -47.63 -20.47 7.57
N ASP A 83 -48.01 -19.20 7.32
CA ASP A 83 -47.80 -18.12 8.29
C ASP A 83 -48.56 -18.50 9.58
N PRO A 84 -47.88 -18.85 10.69
CA PRO A 84 -48.58 -19.13 11.93
C PRO A 84 -49.26 -17.83 12.39
N PRO A 85 -50.46 -17.91 12.98
CA PRO A 85 -51.21 -16.73 13.40
C PRO A 85 -50.35 -15.92 14.37
N HIS A 86 -50.03 -14.68 13.99
CA HIS A 86 -49.34 -13.65 14.77
C HIS A 86 -48.98 -14.10 16.18
N ALA A 87 -47.87 -14.85 16.30
CA ALA A 87 -47.27 -15.14 17.59
C ALA A 87 -46.86 -13.78 18.15
N SER A 88 -47.68 -13.28 19.07
CA SER A 88 -47.40 -12.06 19.83
C SER A 88 -45.96 -12.16 20.32
N ILE A 89 -45.10 -11.28 19.80
CA ILE A 89 -43.69 -11.16 20.18
C ILE A 89 -43.65 -11.15 21.70
N THR A 90 -43.34 -12.29 22.30
CA THR A 90 -43.40 -12.45 23.75
C THR A 90 -42.35 -11.51 24.37
N PRO A 91 -42.66 -10.88 25.51
CA PRO A 91 -41.78 -9.92 26.19
C PRO A 91 -40.41 -10.50 26.62
N GLU A 92 -40.18 -11.81 26.47
CA GLU A 92 -38.92 -12.50 26.72
C GLU A 92 -37.79 -12.12 25.74
N SER A 93 -38.10 -11.58 24.56
CA SER A 93 -37.08 -11.13 23.59
C SER A 93 -36.14 -10.03 24.14
N LYS A 94 -36.59 -9.24 25.14
CA LYS A 94 -35.76 -8.22 25.80
C LYS A 94 -34.74 -8.79 26.78
N GLN A 95 -34.86 -10.06 27.16
CA GLN A 95 -33.97 -10.71 28.14
C GLN A 95 -32.84 -11.52 27.49
N GLN A 96 -32.83 -11.65 26.15
CA GLN A 96 -31.78 -12.37 25.45
C GLN A 96 -30.41 -11.65 25.60
N PRO A 97 -29.35 -12.37 25.99
CA PRO A 97 -28.01 -11.79 26.07
C PRO A 97 -27.55 -11.32 24.69
N PHE A 98 -26.74 -10.26 24.66
CA PHE A 98 -26.16 -9.67 23.44
C PHE A 98 -27.15 -9.12 22.40
N ARG A 99 -28.45 -9.05 22.70
CA ARG A 99 -29.47 -8.53 21.76
C ARG A 99 -29.17 -7.08 21.34
N LYS A 100 -28.73 -6.23 22.28
CA LYS A 100 -28.40 -4.82 22.00
C LYS A 100 -27.20 -4.70 21.06
N GLU A 101 -26.19 -5.55 21.27
CA GLU A 101 -24.96 -5.64 20.49
C GLU A 101 -25.28 -6.14 19.07
N GLY A 102 -26.05 -7.22 18.95
CA GLY A 102 -26.50 -7.75 17.65
C GLY A 102 -27.29 -6.72 16.84
N MET A 103 -28.23 -6.01 17.48
CA MET A 103 -28.99 -4.94 16.81
C MET A 103 -28.10 -3.74 16.42
N ARG A 104 -27.05 -3.43 17.19
CA ARG A 104 -26.06 -2.42 16.82
C ARG A 104 -25.25 -2.86 15.59
N ILE A 105 -24.84 -4.13 15.53
CA ILE A 105 -24.16 -4.71 14.36
C ILE A 105 -25.06 -4.58 13.13
N VAL A 106 -26.33 -4.97 13.24
CA VAL A 106 -27.30 -4.84 12.13
C VAL A 106 -27.43 -3.39 11.68
N ALA A 107 -27.64 -2.46 12.61
CA ALA A 107 -27.79 -1.04 12.27
C ALA A 107 -26.54 -0.42 11.63
N THR A 108 -25.35 -0.95 11.96
CA THR A 108 -24.07 -0.40 11.48
C THR A 108 -23.64 -1.02 10.15
N PHE A 109 -23.81 -2.33 10.00
CA PHE A 109 -23.19 -3.12 8.93
C PHE A 109 -24.17 -3.81 7.97
N PHE A 110 -25.40 -4.09 8.41
CA PHE A 110 -26.39 -4.84 7.62
C PHE A 110 -27.55 -3.98 7.14
N LYS A 111 -27.71 -2.76 7.65
CA LYS A 111 -28.77 -1.85 7.21
C LYS A 111 -28.40 -1.28 5.82
N PRO A 112 -29.28 -1.41 4.80
CA PRO A 112 -29.05 -0.78 3.50
C PRO A 112 -28.86 0.73 3.61
N GLY A 113 -27.82 1.26 2.98
CA GLY A 113 -27.42 2.66 3.04
C GLY A 113 -26.72 3.08 4.34
N ALA A 114 -26.34 2.14 5.21
CA ALA A 114 -25.51 2.47 6.36
C ALA A 114 -24.11 2.91 5.92
N ALA A 115 -23.51 3.85 6.66
CA ALA A 115 -22.18 4.37 6.35
C ALA A 115 -21.07 3.29 6.38
N LYS A 116 -21.32 2.15 7.04
CA LYS A 116 -20.43 0.99 7.10
C LYS A 116 -21.13 -0.28 6.60
N GLU A 117 -22.09 -0.14 5.68
CA GLU A 117 -22.75 -1.29 5.07
C GLU A 117 -21.71 -2.24 4.46
N LEU A 118 -21.85 -3.52 4.79
CA LEU A 118 -21.01 -4.59 4.24
C LEU A 118 -21.52 -5.00 2.86
N PRO A 119 -20.63 -5.29 1.90
CA PRO A 119 -21.00 -5.75 0.56
C PRO A 119 -21.38 -7.25 0.60
N LEU A 120 -22.48 -7.56 1.29
CA LEU A 120 -23.03 -8.91 1.42
C LEU A 120 -24.12 -9.16 0.38
N ASP A 121 -24.28 -10.41 -0.03
CA ASP A 121 -25.47 -10.82 -0.78
C ASP A 121 -26.77 -10.54 0.03
N PRO A 122 -27.82 -9.97 -0.58
CA PRO A 122 -29.06 -9.66 0.13
C PRO A 122 -29.69 -10.87 0.85
N VAL A 123 -29.55 -12.08 0.30
CA VAL A 123 -30.10 -13.30 0.92
C VAL A 123 -29.39 -13.61 2.24
N VAL A 124 -28.05 -13.51 2.25
CA VAL A 124 -27.24 -13.72 3.47
C VAL A 124 -27.59 -12.65 4.50
N ARG A 125 -27.63 -11.38 4.08
CA ARG A 125 -27.98 -10.25 4.95
C ARG A 125 -29.35 -10.41 5.60
N ASP A 126 -30.37 -10.75 4.82
CA ASP A 126 -31.75 -10.87 5.30
C ASP A 126 -31.93 -12.11 6.18
N THR A 127 -31.19 -13.19 5.90
CA THR A 127 -31.15 -14.40 6.76
C THR A 127 -30.58 -14.07 8.14
N VAL A 128 -29.45 -13.37 8.21
CA VAL A 128 -28.86 -12.92 9.49
C VAL A 128 -29.84 -12.05 10.27
N ILE A 129 -30.51 -11.09 9.62
CA ILE A 129 -31.49 -10.22 10.26
C ILE A 129 -32.68 -11.02 10.79
N ARG A 130 -33.21 -11.95 9.99
CA ARG A 130 -34.32 -12.84 10.36
C ARG A 130 -33.94 -13.71 11.55
N ASP A 131 -32.78 -14.34 11.53
CA ASP A 131 -32.36 -15.26 12.59
C ASP A 131 -32.09 -14.51 13.91
N LEU A 132 -31.57 -13.28 13.83
CA LEU A 132 -31.44 -12.37 14.98
C LEU A 132 -32.77 -11.95 15.60
N THR A 133 -33.89 -12.09 14.89
CA THR A 133 -35.21 -11.81 15.50
C THR A 133 -35.55 -12.84 16.56
N TRP A 134 -35.13 -14.09 16.36
CA TRP A 134 -35.51 -15.25 17.20
C TRP A 134 -34.41 -15.65 18.18
N ASN A 135 -33.13 -15.51 17.81
CA ASN A 135 -32.02 -15.92 18.66
C ASN A 135 -30.87 -14.89 18.63
N THR A 136 -29.99 -14.93 19.63
CA THR A 136 -28.81 -14.06 19.73
C THR A 136 -27.51 -14.85 19.79
N HIS A 137 -27.51 -16.05 19.21
CA HIS A 137 -26.31 -16.88 19.16
C HIS A 137 -25.27 -16.23 18.22
N PRO A 138 -23.98 -16.20 18.57
CA PRO A 138 -22.95 -15.61 17.70
C PRO A 138 -22.88 -16.24 16.30
N ASP A 139 -23.24 -17.53 16.17
CA ASP A 139 -23.21 -18.25 14.88
C ASP A 139 -24.18 -17.70 13.84
N VAL A 140 -25.17 -16.90 14.24
CA VAL A 140 -26.04 -16.21 13.27
C VAL A 140 -25.20 -15.32 12.35
N PHE A 141 -24.06 -14.82 12.80
CA PHE A 141 -23.15 -14.02 11.97
C PHE A 141 -22.17 -14.84 11.13
N LEU A 142 -22.11 -16.17 11.30
CA LEU A 142 -21.12 -17.01 10.64
C LEU A 142 -21.18 -16.91 9.10
N PRO A 143 -22.36 -16.98 8.44
CA PRO A 143 -22.42 -16.88 6.98
C PRO A 143 -21.89 -15.54 6.46
N ALA A 144 -22.26 -14.43 7.12
CA ALA A 144 -21.76 -13.11 6.78
C ALA A 144 -20.25 -12.97 7.05
N TYR A 145 -19.76 -13.56 8.13
CA TYR A 145 -18.32 -13.59 8.44
C TYR A 145 -17.54 -14.32 7.35
N GLU A 146 -17.98 -15.51 6.95
CA GLU A 146 -17.32 -16.31 5.91
C GLU A 146 -17.29 -15.59 4.56
N GLU A 147 -18.39 -14.95 4.17
CA GLU A 147 -18.47 -14.18 2.93
C GLU A 147 -17.53 -12.97 2.94
N ILE A 148 -17.52 -12.18 4.02
CA ILE A 148 -16.61 -11.03 4.15
C ILE A 148 -15.16 -11.48 4.24
N TYR A 149 -14.87 -12.55 4.95
CA TYR A 149 -13.52 -13.10 5.03
C TYR A 149 -13.04 -13.57 3.65
N HIS A 150 -13.92 -14.22 2.89
CA HIS A 150 -13.65 -14.61 1.52
C HIS A 150 -13.36 -13.38 0.65
N ILE A 151 -14.19 -12.33 0.67
CA ILE A 151 -13.95 -11.08 -0.08
C ILE A 151 -12.62 -10.42 0.33
N LEU A 152 -12.31 -10.40 1.63
CA LEU A 152 -11.07 -9.84 2.15
C LEU A 152 -9.87 -10.59 1.56
N GLU A 153 -9.90 -11.92 1.55
CA GLU A 153 -8.80 -12.73 1.03
C GLU A 153 -8.69 -12.71 -0.50
N THR A 154 -9.82 -12.73 -1.23
CA THR A 154 -9.81 -12.81 -2.70
C THR A 154 -9.69 -11.47 -3.39
N THR A 155 -10.02 -10.37 -2.70
CA THR A 155 -10.09 -9.04 -3.33
C THR A 155 -9.23 -8.02 -2.61
N SER A 156 -9.44 -7.83 -1.31
CA SER A 156 -8.75 -6.77 -0.57
C SER A 156 -7.28 -7.08 -0.34
N LEU A 157 -6.94 -8.31 0.04
CA LEU A 157 -5.58 -8.74 0.34
C LEU A 157 -4.66 -8.71 -0.89
N PRO A 158 -5.03 -9.23 -2.08
CA PRO A 158 -4.19 -9.10 -3.28
C PRO A 158 -3.94 -7.65 -3.64
N ARG A 159 -4.97 -6.80 -3.57
CA ARG A 159 -4.85 -5.36 -3.86
C ARG A 159 -3.97 -4.65 -2.83
N PHE A 160 -4.11 -5.00 -1.56
CA PHE A 160 -3.27 -4.50 -0.48
C PHE A 160 -1.81 -4.90 -0.68
N LEU A 161 -1.53 -6.18 -0.98
CA LEU A 161 -0.17 -6.66 -1.23
C LEU A 161 0.43 -6.07 -2.51
N ALA A 162 -0.36 -5.94 -3.59
CA ALA A 162 0.06 -5.27 -4.82
C ALA A 162 0.48 -3.82 -4.53
N SER A 163 -0.33 -3.12 -3.74
CA SER A 163 -0.02 -1.80 -3.23
C SER A 163 1.25 -1.82 -2.38
N ALA A 164 1.31 -2.66 -1.35
CA ALA A 164 2.38 -2.73 -0.35
C ALA A 164 3.72 -3.20 -0.91
N SER A 165 3.72 -3.81 -2.10
CA SER A 165 4.96 -4.23 -2.80
C SER A 165 5.82 -3.06 -3.28
N ALA A 166 5.23 -1.87 -3.44
CA ALA A 166 5.97 -0.66 -3.78
C ALA A 166 6.52 -0.03 -2.49
N ASN A 167 7.85 0.10 -2.41
CA ASN A 167 8.52 0.69 -1.24
C ASN A 167 8.80 2.20 -1.39
N ILE A 168 8.45 2.80 -2.53
CA ILE A 168 8.60 4.23 -2.83
C ILE A 168 7.32 4.84 -3.39
N ASN A 169 7.13 6.15 -3.16
CA ASN A 169 6.00 6.90 -3.72
C ASN A 169 6.26 7.34 -5.18
N ARG A 170 5.19 7.74 -5.87
CA ARG A 170 5.21 8.21 -7.27
C ARG A 170 6.28 9.28 -7.56
N PRO A 171 6.50 10.33 -6.74
CA PRO A 171 7.53 11.32 -7.03
C PRO A 171 8.95 10.75 -7.04
N LYS A 172 9.26 9.87 -6.07
CA LYS A 172 10.56 9.18 -6.02
C LYS A 172 10.70 8.16 -7.15
N GLN A 173 9.61 7.52 -7.55
CA GLN A 173 9.55 6.63 -8.70
C GLN A 173 9.88 7.39 -10.01
N LEU A 174 9.26 8.56 -10.23
CA LEU A 174 9.53 9.41 -11.39
C LEU A 174 10.98 9.90 -11.42
N PHE A 175 11.52 10.29 -10.26
CA PHE A 175 12.93 10.65 -10.14
C PHE A 175 13.85 9.50 -10.60
N TRP A 176 13.63 8.28 -10.09
CA TRP A 176 14.45 7.13 -10.49
C TRP A 176 14.25 6.70 -11.95
N TYR A 177 13.05 6.90 -12.51
CA TYR A 177 12.86 6.75 -13.96
C TYR A 177 13.72 7.74 -14.75
N ALA A 178 13.73 9.01 -14.36
CA ALA A 178 14.51 10.03 -15.06
C ALA A 178 16.02 9.72 -14.99
N VAL A 179 16.54 9.36 -13.82
CA VAL A 179 17.95 8.97 -13.65
C VAL A 179 18.26 7.71 -14.46
N GLY A 180 17.44 6.66 -14.36
CA GLY A 180 17.67 5.41 -15.08
C GLY A 180 17.63 5.56 -16.60
N ILE A 181 16.71 6.37 -17.13
CA ILE A 181 16.64 6.70 -18.57
C ILE A 181 17.87 7.52 -18.99
N ALA A 182 18.28 8.51 -18.19
CA ALA A 182 19.46 9.32 -18.50
C ALA A 182 20.75 8.45 -18.54
N ASP A 183 20.94 7.58 -17.56
CA ASP A 183 22.07 6.64 -17.50
C ASP A 183 22.06 5.67 -18.69
N LEU A 184 20.87 5.15 -19.05
CA LEU A 184 20.70 4.26 -20.19
C LEU A 184 21.06 4.97 -21.51
N LEU A 185 20.56 6.20 -21.72
CA LEU A 185 20.88 7.00 -22.90
C LEU A 185 22.37 7.33 -22.96
N LEU A 186 23.00 7.67 -21.84
CA LEU A 186 24.44 7.92 -21.78
C LEU A 186 25.25 6.68 -22.15
N GLY A 187 24.83 5.50 -21.68
CA GLY A 187 25.42 4.22 -22.07
C GLY A 187 25.29 3.94 -23.57
N VAL A 188 24.12 4.19 -24.16
CA VAL A 188 23.89 4.03 -25.60
C VAL A 188 24.73 5.01 -26.42
N VAL A 189 24.77 6.29 -26.03
CA VAL A 189 25.60 7.31 -26.70
C VAL A 189 27.08 6.93 -26.62
N LEU A 190 27.56 6.50 -25.45
CA LEU A 190 28.94 6.03 -25.29
C LEU A 190 29.24 4.82 -26.19
N ALA A 191 28.32 3.86 -26.31
CA ALA A 191 28.47 2.72 -27.21
C ALA A 191 28.59 3.18 -28.67
N ILE A 192 27.73 4.10 -29.12
CA ILE A 192 27.76 4.66 -30.48
C ILE A 192 29.10 5.37 -30.72
N VAL A 193 29.54 6.24 -29.80
CA VAL A 193 30.82 6.95 -29.91
C VAL A 193 31.98 5.96 -30.01
N LEU A 194 32.00 4.91 -29.18
CA LEU A 194 33.05 3.89 -29.24
C LEU A 194 32.99 3.03 -30.51
N ILE A 195 31.80 2.79 -31.08
CA ILE A 195 31.66 2.08 -32.35
C ILE A 195 32.19 2.93 -33.52
N MET A 196 31.94 4.24 -33.49
CA MET A 196 32.27 5.16 -34.58
C MET A 196 33.71 5.69 -34.51
N ALA A 197 34.25 5.90 -33.31
CA ALA A 197 35.56 6.53 -33.13
C ALA A 197 36.73 5.54 -33.00
N LEU A 198 36.47 4.25 -32.68
CA LEU A 198 37.54 3.26 -32.57
C LEU A 198 37.92 2.72 -33.96
N PRO A 199 39.20 2.77 -34.34
CA PRO A 199 39.67 2.28 -35.63
C PRO A 199 39.45 0.77 -35.79
N ALA A 200 39.22 0.33 -37.02
CA ALA A 200 39.00 -1.07 -37.33
C ALA A 200 40.23 -1.94 -36.93
N PRO A 201 40.01 -3.21 -36.53
CA PRO A 201 41.10 -4.15 -36.29
C PRO A 201 42.02 -4.24 -37.52
N PRO A 202 43.35 -4.30 -37.33
CA PRO A 202 44.05 -4.73 -36.11
C PRO A 202 44.37 -3.65 -35.07
N GLN A 203 44.05 -2.37 -35.34
CA GLN A 203 44.58 -1.25 -34.55
C GLN A 203 43.95 -1.10 -33.16
N ALA A 204 42.69 -1.51 -32.97
CA ALA A 204 42.01 -1.47 -31.68
C ALA A 204 41.15 -2.73 -31.43
N SER A 205 41.09 -3.17 -30.17
CA SER A 205 40.24 -4.29 -29.77
C SER A 205 38.77 -3.86 -29.65
N ARG A 206 37.83 -4.67 -30.14
CA ARG A 206 36.38 -4.40 -29.97
C ARG A 206 35.94 -4.39 -28.50
N ALA A 207 36.77 -4.93 -27.60
CA ALA A 207 36.52 -5.02 -26.17
C ALA A 207 36.36 -3.63 -25.49
N TRP A 208 36.96 -2.57 -26.04
CA TRP A 208 36.76 -1.20 -25.51
C TRP A 208 35.29 -0.77 -25.52
N ARG A 209 34.46 -1.33 -26.38
CA ARG A 209 33.02 -1.02 -26.39
C ARG A 209 32.29 -1.53 -25.14
N LEU A 210 32.88 -2.46 -24.39
CA LEU A 210 32.33 -2.99 -23.14
C LEU A 210 32.24 -1.92 -22.03
N PHE A 211 32.96 -0.80 -22.13
CA PHE A 211 32.83 0.30 -21.17
C PHE A 211 31.42 0.92 -21.13
N ALA A 212 30.65 0.78 -22.22
CA ALA A 212 29.25 1.22 -22.25
C ALA A 212 28.29 0.27 -21.52
N VAL A 213 28.65 -1.01 -21.36
CA VAL A 213 27.75 -2.05 -20.83
C VAL A 213 27.35 -1.81 -19.37
N PRO A 214 28.28 -1.50 -18.42
CA PRO A 214 27.89 -1.22 -17.05
C PRO A 214 26.93 -0.04 -16.93
N LEU A 215 27.14 1.01 -17.72
CA LEU A 215 26.32 2.21 -17.67
C LEU A 215 24.90 1.98 -18.18
N ALA A 216 24.78 1.32 -19.35
CA ALA A 216 23.48 0.92 -19.88
C ALA A 216 22.77 -0.08 -18.96
N GLY A 217 23.51 -1.04 -18.40
CA GLY A 217 22.99 -2.04 -17.47
C GLY A 217 22.42 -1.42 -16.19
N ILE A 218 23.18 -0.52 -15.56
CA ILE A 218 22.74 0.23 -14.38
C ILE A 218 21.49 1.07 -14.71
N GLY A 219 21.50 1.81 -15.83
CA GLY A 219 20.35 2.61 -16.24
C GLY A 219 19.08 1.78 -16.46
N PHE A 220 19.20 0.63 -17.13
CA PHE A 220 18.09 -0.31 -17.32
C PHE A 220 17.58 -0.87 -15.98
N MET A 221 18.47 -1.31 -15.09
CA MET A 221 18.07 -1.81 -13.77
C MET A 221 17.37 -0.74 -12.94
N GLN A 222 17.84 0.52 -12.99
CA GLN A 222 17.18 1.63 -12.31
C GLN A 222 15.77 1.88 -12.88
N ALA A 223 15.62 1.95 -14.20
CA ALA A 223 14.32 2.10 -14.85
C ALA A 223 13.37 0.94 -14.53
N TYR A 224 13.87 -0.30 -14.50
CA TYR A 224 13.10 -1.48 -14.11
C TYR A 224 12.68 -1.43 -12.63
N SER A 225 13.58 -1.01 -11.74
CA SER A 225 13.29 -0.84 -10.31
C SER A 225 12.21 0.21 -10.08
N ALA A 226 12.32 1.35 -10.78
CA ALA A 226 11.31 2.40 -10.80
C ALA A 226 9.99 1.83 -11.33
N TRP A 227 9.97 1.02 -12.39
CA TRP A 227 8.75 0.37 -12.88
C TRP A 227 8.07 -0.54 -11.84
N ARG A 228 8.87 -1.28 -11.07
CA ARG A 228 8.36 -2.08 -9.95
C ARG A 228 7.97 -1.23 -8.73
N GLY A 229 8.21 0.07 -8.73
CA GLY A 229 7.99 0.94 -7.57
C GLY A 229 8.92 0.57 -6.42
N PHE A 230 10.14 0.15 -6.74
CA PHE A 230 11.09 -0.42 -5.81
C PHE A 230 12.41 0.34 -5.84
N CYS A 231 12.93 0.70 -4.66
CA CYS A 231 14.24 1.30 -4.48
C CYS A 231 15.09 0.42 -3.57
N SER A 232 16.22 -0.07 -4.08
CA SER A 232 17.14 -0.94 -3.35
C SER A 232 17.74 -0.26 -2.11
N GLU A 233 17.93 1.06 -2.14
CA GLU A 233 18.48 1.81 -1.01
C GLU A 233 17.51 1.86 0.18
N VAL A 234 16.22 2.13 -0.09
CA VAL A 234 15.16 2.12 0.93
C VAL A 234 14.98 0.70 1.47
N TRP A 235 15.00 -0.30 0.58
CA TRP A 235 14.95 -1.71 0.97
C TRP A 235 16.15 -2.15 1.80
N GLY A 236 17.37 -1.69 1.48
CA GLY A 236 18.59 -2.00 2.22
C GLY A 236 18.55 -1.53 3.67
N ARG A 237 17.74 -0.51 3.97
CA ARG A 237 17.47 -0.04 5.35
C ARG A 237 16.31 -0.78 6.02
N GLY A 238 15.65 -1.71 5.32
CA GLY A 238 14.44 -2.38 5.81
C GLY A 238 13.22 -1.46 5.87
N HIS A 239 13.23 -0.36 5.12
CA HIS A 239 12.19 0.67 5.17
C HIS A 239 11.22 0.59 3.98
N THR A 240 10.10 1.31 4.12
CA THR A 240 9.19 1.69 3.03
C THR A 240 8.77 3.14 3.24
N GLN A 241 8.58 3.86 2.13
CA GLN A 241 8.05 5.21 2.17
C GLN A 241 6.55 5.17 2.53
N LEU A 242 6.10 6.08 3.42
CA LEU A 242 4.69 6.17 3.78
C LEU A 242 3.85 6.69 2.60
N ARG A 243 2.71 6.06 2.33
CA ARG A 243 1.80 6.51 1.27
C ARG A 243 1.03 7.75 1.71
N VAL A 244 0.57 8.56 0.75
CA VAL A 244 -0.20 9.80 1.03
C VAL A 244 -1.42 9.55 1.91
N TRP A 245 -2.14 8.45 1.72
CA TRP A 245 -3.30 8.10 2.55
C TRP A 245 -2.92 7.59 3.95
N GLU A 246 -1.73 7.01 4.12
CA GLU A 246 -1.23 6.58 5.43
C GLU A 246 -0.80 7.80 6.28
N LEU A 247 -0.42 8.91 5.63
CA LEU A 247 -0.16 10.18 6.31
C LEU A 247 -1.46 10.78 6.89
N GLN A 248 -2.58 10.68 6.15
CA GLN A 248 -3.86 11.27 6.56
C GLN A 248 -4.44 10.64 7.83
N GLU A 249 -4.30 9.32 8.01
CA GLU A 249 -4.73 8.64 9.24
C GLU A 249 -3.85 9.01 10.43
N MET A 250 -2.56 9.20 10.18
CA MET A 250 -1.65 9.76 11.18
C MET A 250 -2.07 11.17 11.58
N ASP A 251 -2.49 12.05 10.67
CA ASP A 251 -2.70 13.46 11.01
C ASP A 251 -3.86 13.70 11.98
N ALA A 252 -4.99 13.00 11.90
CA ALA A 252 -6.10 13.22 12.84
C ALA A 252 -5.83 12.58 14.22
N GLU A 253 -5.39 11.33 14.24
CA GLU A 253 -5.12 10.61 15.49
C GLU A 253 -3.83 11.10 16.16
N ALA A 254 -2.78 11.42 15.37
CA ALA A 254 -1.60 12.10 15.89
C ALA A 254 -1.91 13.55 16.27
N ALA A 255 -2.75 14.31 15.55
CA ALA A 255 -3.18 15.62 16.07
C ALA A 255 -3.90 15.49 17.40
N HIS A 256 -4.74 14.47 17.59
CA HIS A 256 -5.37 14.18 18.88
C HIS A 256 -4.38 13.72 19.96
N HIS A 257 -3.38 12.92 19.59
CA HIS A 257 -2.31 12.47 20.48
C HIS A 257 -1.42 13.65 20.90
N TRP A 258 -0.92 14.43 19.94
CA TRP A 258 -0.14 15.64 20.16
C TRP A 258 -0.93 16.70 20.93
N ALA A 259 -2.23 16.87 20.67
CA ALA A 259 -3.07 17.75 21.48
C ALA A 259 -3.18 17.30 22.95
N ARG A 260 -3.03 15.99 23.23
CA ARG A 260 -3.01 15.43 24.59
C ARG A 260 -1.63 15.57 25.24
N VAL A 261 -0.56 15.32 24.49
CA VAL A 261 0.84 15.42 24.94
C VAL A 261 1.23 16.88 25.21
N LEU A 262 0.87 17.80 24.32
CA LEU A 262 1.17 19.23 24.44
C LEU A 262 0.29 19.96 25.47
N ARG A 263 -0.72 19.30 26.04
CA ARG A 263 -1.51 19.82 27.17
C ARG A 263 -1.56 18.80 28.32
N PRO A 264 -0.44 18.49 28.97
CA PRO A 264 -0.46 17.66 30.16
C PRO A 264 -1.23 18.42 31.25
N GLY A 265 -2.44 17.94 31.59
CA GLY A 265 -3.31 18.54 32.61
C GLY A 265 -4.64 19.11 32.11
N ALA A 266 -4.91 19.11 30.80
CA ALA A 266 -6.25 19.47 30.33
C ALA A 266 -7.27 18.40 30.78
N PRO A 267 -8.33 18.75 31.53
CA PRO A 267 -9.33 17.78 31.96
C PRO A 267 -9.99 17.14 30.72
N PRO A 268 -10.32 15.84 30.75
CA PRO A 268 -10.90 15.15 29.60
C PRO A 268 -12.16 15.89 29.15
N ARG A 269 -12.10 16.43 27.93
CA ARG A 269 -13.20 17.20 27.34
C ARG A 269 -14.44 16.29 27.32
N ARG A 270 -15.50 16.69 28.01
CA ARG A 270 -16.77 15.95 28.04
C ARG A 270 -17.21 15.65 26.59
N LYS A 271 -17.52 14.38 26.30
CA LYS A 271 -17.91 13.82 24.98
C LYS A 271 -19.08 14.56 24.28
N SER A 272 -19.74 15.50 24.96
CA SER A 272 -20.85 16.28 24.46
C SER A 272 -20.46 17.28 23.36
N ALA A 273 -19.21 17.78 23.32
CA ALA A 273 -18.76 18.71 22.30
C ALA A 273 -18.23 18.04 21.01
N GLU A 274 -17.82 16.78 21.11
CA GLU A 274 -17.24 16.01 19.99
C GLU A 274 -18.30 15.64 18.93
N LYS A 275 -19.56 15.43 19.35
CA LYS A 275 -20.70 15.26 18.44
C LYS A 275 -21.03 16.51 17.62
N ALA A 276 -20.66 17.70 18.08
CA ALA A 276 -20.88 18.94 17.32
C ALA A 276 -19.81 19.13 16.24
N GLN A 277 -18.58 18.67 16.47
CA GLN A 277 -17.46 18.86 15.55
C GLN A 277 -17.44 17.86 14.39
N VAL A 278 -17.86 16.61 14.62
CA VAL A 278 -17.99 15.60 13.54
C VAL A 278 -19.09 15.97 12.54
N ARG A 279 -20.05 16.83 12.91
CA ARG A 279 -21.10 17.33 12.01
C ARG A 279 -20.64 18.46 11.09
N THR A 280 -19.47 19.07 11.32
CA THR A 280 -18.96 20.20 10.52
C THR A 280 -17.89 19.77 9.52
N ILE A 281 -17.51 18.48 9.48
CA ILE A 281 -16.73 17.92 8.37
C ILE A 281 -17.69 17.58 7.22
N GLU A 282 -18.44 18.58 6.79
CA GLU A 282 -19.11 18.57 5.51
C GLU A 282 -18.15 19.22 4.51
N ARG A 283 -17.54 18.35 3.69
CA ARG A 283 -16.83 18.60 2.43
C ARG A 283 -16.62 20.09 2.09
N VAL A 284 -15.52 20.66 2.59
CA VAL A 284 -14.92 21.85 1.96
C VAL A 284 -13.78 21.33 1.09
N ASP A 285 -14.01 21.31 -0.23
CA ASP A 285 -13.01 21.03 -1.25
C ASP A 285 -11.99 22.19 -1.32
N ASP A 286 -11.19 22.40 -0.27
CA ASP A 286 -10.11 23.38 -0.31
C ASP A 286 -8.82 22.71 -0.80
N VAL A 287 -8.65 22.75 -2.12
CA VAL A 287 -7.48 22.27 -2.87
C VAL A 287 -6.17 22.96 -2.41
N ARG A 288 -6.24 24.01 -1.56
CA ARG A 288 -5.09 24.73 -1.02
C ARG A 288 -4.37 24.03 0.13
N ALA A 289 -4.94 22.99 0.74
CA ALA A 289 -4.30 22.25 1.84
C ALA A 289 -3.24 21.23 1.39
N ILE A 290 -3.10 20.97 0.07
CA ILE A 290 -2.29 19.85 -0.45
C ILE A 290 -0.84 20.28 -0.80
N ALA A 291 -0.51 21.58 -0.86
CA ALA A 291 0.86 22.02 -1.11
C ALA A 291 1.15 23.45 -0.56
N PRO A 292 1.69 23.60 0.65
CA PRO A 292 2.00 24.92 1.23
C PRO A 292 3.21 25.63 0.58
N PHE A 293 3.88 25.02 -0.40
CA PHE A 293 5.11 25.54 -1.02
C PHE A 293 4.90 26.29 -2.35
N ALA A 294 3.66 26.38 -2.86
CA ALA A 294 3.40 26.98 -4.17
C ALA A 294 3.13 28.50 -4.17
N ALA A 295 3.17 29.18 -3.02
CA ALA A 295 2.90 30.61 -2.96
C ALA A 295 3.89 31.35 -2.04
N VAL A 296 5.16 31.41 -2.47
CA VAL A 296 6.06 32.47 -2.00
C VAL A 296 5.76 33.71 -2.83
N ARG A 297 4.93 34.60 -2.32
CA ARG A 297 4.92 36.00 -2.78
C ARG A 297 6.23 36.62 -2.32
N THR A 298 7.11 36.92 -3.27
CA THR A 298 8.30 37.73 -3.05
C THR A 298 7.88 39.14 -2.61
N PRO A 299 8.29 39.63 -1.42
CA PRO A 299 8.19 41.04 -1.10
C PRO A 299 9.17 41.85 -1.97
N PRO A 300 8.86 43.12 -2.30
CA PRO A 300 9.78 43.96 -3.06
C PRO A 300 11.06 44.23 -2.25
N PRO A 301 12.20 44.44 -2.92
CA PRO A 301 13.49 44.55 -2.26
C PRO A 301 13.63 45.88 -1.50
N PRO A 302 14.22 45.88 -0.29
CA PRO A 302 14.72 47.09 0.33
C PRO A 302 16.10 47.44 -0.22
N ASP A 303 16.31 48.73 -0.42
CA ASP A 303 17.54 49.32 -0.94
C ASP A 303 18.79 49.01 -0.11
N GLY A 304 19.84 48.64 -0.84
CA GLY A 304 21.26 48.92 -0.63
C GLY A 304 21.84 48.95 0.79
N ARG A 305 22.81 48.05 1.04
CA ARG A 305 24.18 48.46 1.39
C ARG A 305 25.20 47.34 1.22
N ARG A 306 26.32 47.72 0.60
CA ARG A 306 27.58 46.97 0.40
C ARG A 306 28.20 46.51 1.72
N ALA A 307 28.79 45.32 1.71
CA ALA A 307 30.15 45.11 2.22
C ALA A 307 30.75 43.81 1.65
N SER A 308 32.04 43.91 1.30
CA SER A 308 32.89 42.88 0.73
C SER A 308 33.35 41.87 1.79
N LYS A 309 33.68 40.64 1.35
CA LYS A 309 35.08 40.13 1.37
C LYS A 309 35.20 38.70 0.83
N SER A 310 36.38 38.51 0.27
CA SER A 310 37.00 37.39 -0.44
C SER A 310 37.32 36.14 0.41
N GLY A 311 37.48 35.00 -0.27
CA GLY A 311 38.26 33.84 0.20
C GLY A 311 37.72 32.53 -0.38
N ALA A 312 38.16 32.10 -1.56
CA ALA A 312 39.34 31.24 -1.78
C ALA A 312 39.12 29.73 -1.46
N GLY A 313 39.12 28.91 -2.52
CA GLY A 313 40.02 27.75 -2.58
C GLY A 313 39.51 26.33 -2.26
N LYS A 314 38.82 25.70 -3.22
CA LYS A 314 38.97 24.31 -3.76
C LYS A 314 39.11 23.10 -2.74
N PRO A 315 39.35 21.84 -3.18
CA PRO A 315 38.29 20.91 -3.57
C PRO A 315 38.44 19.46 -2.99
N LEU A 316 37.58 18.56 -3.50
CA LEU A 316 37.72 17.10 -3.61
C LEU A 316 37.47 16.22 -2.36
N PHE A 317 36.28 15.62 -2.35
CA PHE A 317 35.93 14.42 -1.61
C PHE A 317 36.10 13.19 -2.51
N THR A 318 37.07 12.33 -2.21
CA THR A 318 37.09 10.92 -2.64
C THR A 318 37.50 10.06 -1.46
N ARG A 319 36.55 9.32 -0.87
CA ARG A 319 36.86 8.17 -0.03
C ARG A 319 35.69 7.17 0.00
N PHE A 320 35.83 6.11 -0.77
CA PHE A 320 35.06 4.88 -0.58
C PHE A 320 35.46 4.19 0.75
N PRO A 321 34.56 3.50 1.46
CA PRO A 321 34.92 2.73 2.65
C PRO A 321 35.54 1.37 2.29
N ARG A 322 36.66 1.07 2.96
CA ARG A 322 37.23 -0.26 3.13
C ARG A 322 36.26 -1.16 3.90
N LEU A 323 35.93 -2.33 3.33
CA LEU A 323 35.49 -3.50 4.07
C LEU A 323 36.69 -4.04 4.86
N GLY A 324 36.59 -4.05 6.18
CA GLY A 324 37.61 -4.61 7.07
C GLY A 324 37.04 -4.79 8.47
N GLY A 325 36.96 -6.05 8.91
CA GLY A 325 36.33 -6.46 10.16
C GLY A 325 36.94 -5.84 11.41
N ARG A 326 36.13 -5.81 12.48
CA ARG A 326 36.59 -5.38 13.80
C ARG A 326 36.17 -6.38 14.86
N GLN A 327 37.17 -7.17 15.26
CA GLN A 327 37.30 -7.84 16.55
C GLN A 327 37.06 -6.85 17.69
N GLY A 328 36.51 -7.38 18.78
CA GLY A 328 36.19 -6.68 20.00
C GLY A 328 37.36 -5.87 20.56
N ARG A 329 37.02 -4.71 21.10
CA ARG A 329 37.84 -4.02 22.08
C ARG A 329 36.91 -3.34 23.07
N GLU A 330 36.87 -3.96 24.23
CA GLU A 330 36.37 -3.48 25.50
C GLU A 330 37.16 -2.22 25.87
N CYS A 331 36.47 -1.09 26.01
CA CYS A 331 37.03 0.14 26.54
C CYS A 331 36.11 0.65 27.66
N ASP A 332 36.50 0.26 28.86
CA ASP A 332 36.68 1.10 30.04
C ASP A 332 35.81 2.37 30.13
N ARG A 333 34.77 2.27 30.95
CA ARG A 333 33.75 3.27 31.22
C ARG A 333 34.25 4.17 32.36
N ARG A 334 35.00 5.22 32.04
CA ARG A 334 35.28 6.30 33.02
C ARG A 334 34.02 7.13 33.22
N SER A 335 33.52 7.09 34.46
CA SER A 335 32.53 8.00 35.00
C SER A 335 32.98 9.45 34.81
N TRP A 336 32.11 10.26 34.22
CA TRP A 336 32.13 11.71 34.32
C TRP A 336 30.83 12.11 35.00
N ASP A 337 30.84 12.11 36.32
CA ASP A 337 29.85 12.79 37.15
C ASP A 337 30.21 14.28 37.14
N GLY A 338 29.63 15.00 36.17
CA GLY A 338 29.70 16.46 36.03
C GLY A 338 28.29 17.02 36.01
N ASP A 339 27.90 17.57 37.15
CA ASP A 339 26.62 18.21 37.44
C ASP A 339 26.54 19.59 36.76
N ASP A 340 26.26 19.62 35.46
CA ASP A 340 25.97 20.84 34.69
C ASP A 340 24.46 20.92 34.39
N GLY A 341 23.71 21.21 35.45
CA GLY A 341 22.33 21.65 35.35
C GLY A 341 22.24 23.04 34.69
N ALA A 342 21.27 23.17 33.77
CA ALA A 342 20.75 24.43 33.22
C ALA A 342 21.47 25.07 32.02
N ARG A 343 21.50 24.36 30.87
CA ARG A 343 21.28 24.98 29.53
C ARG A 343 21.17 23.98 28.37
N ALA A 344 20.49 22.85 28.58
CA ALA A 344 20.00 22.06 27.44
C ALA A 344 18.73 22.74 26.88
N ASP A 345 18.88 23.98 26.41
CA ASP A 345 17.93 24.56 25.46
C ASP A 345 18.01 23.63 24.25
N GLU A 346 16.97 22.81 24.16
CA GLU A 346 16.68 21.82 23.15
C GLU A 346 16.82 22.48 21.78
N GLU A 347 18.03 22.47 21.25
CA GLU A 347 18.33 22.83 19.88
C GLU A 347 17.70 21.72 19.05
N VAL A 348 16.38 21.83 18.85
CA VAL A 348 15.61 21.09 17.87
C VAL A 348 16.17 21.55 16.53
N ALA A 349 17.32 21.01 16.17
CA ALA A 349 17.96 21.22 14.91
C ALA A 349 16.88 20.95 13.87
N TYR A 350 16.49 21.98 13.14
CA TYR A 350 15.46 21.92 12.11
C TYR A 350 15.91 20.92 11.04
N ALA A 351 15.65 19.64 11.29
CA ALA A 351 15.94 18.56 10.37
C ALA A 351 15.10 18.85 9.13
N ARG A 352 15.79 19.14 8.02
CA ARG A 352 15.11 19.42 6.76
C ARG A 352 14.14 18.27 6.49
N PRO A 353 12.84 18.55 6.29
CA PRO A 353 11.88 17.50 6.05
C PRO A 353 12.37 16.69 4.84
N PRO A 354 12.33 15.35 4.93
CA PRO A 354 12.80 14.52 3.84
C PRO A 354 12.05 14.91 2.56
N VAL A 355 12.79 15.14 1.47
CA VAL A 355 12.24 15.60 0.18
C VAL A 355 11.14 14.67 -0.33
N PHE A 356 11.24 13.38 0.01
CA PHE A 356 10.27 12.36 -0.39
C PHE A 356 9.28 12.00 0.73
N GLY A 357 9.27 12.67 1.88
CA GLY A 357 8.40 12.32 3.00
C GLY A 357 8.95 11.18 3.88
N PRO A 358 8.21 10.80 4.93
CA PRO A 358 8.70 9.88 5.96
C PRO A 358 8.82 8.44 5.48
N GLU A 359 9.76 7.72 6.08
CA GLU A 359 9.98 6.29 5.91
C GLU A 359 9.56 5.54 7.19
N ARG A 360 9.03 4.33 7.06
CA ARG A 360 8.75 3.42 8.19
C ARG A 360 9.44 2.06 7.99
N VAL A 361 9.76 1.39 9.08
CA VAL A 361 10.32 0.03 9.06
C VAL A 361 9.26 -0.97 8.61
N VAL A 362 9.62 -1.87 7.70
CA VAL A 362 8.76 -2.96 7.24
C VAL A 362 8.86 -4.12 8.23
N LEU A 363 7.86 -4.25 9.11
CA LEU A 363 7.82 -5.32 10.12
C LEU A 363 7.24 -6.64 9.58
N ASP A 364 6.43 -6.59 8.52
CA ASP A 364 5.76 -7.78 7.99
C ASP A 364 6.73 -8.67 7.18
N PRO A 365 6.98 -9.93 7.60
CA PRO A 365 7.88 -10.84 6.89
C PRO A 365 7.39 -11.19 5.48
N ARG A 366 6.09 -11.10 5.20
CA ARG A 366 5.51 -11.36 3.87
C ARG A 366 5.90 -10.26 2.89
N ILE A 367 5.79 -9.00 3.30
CA ILE A 367 6.22 -7.84 2.50
C ILE A 367 7.73 -7.92 2.25
N GLN A 368 8.52 -8.29 3.26
CA GLN A 368 9.96 -8.50 3.09
C GLN A 368 10.28 -9.63 2.09
N ALA A 369 9.50 -10.72 2.08
CA ALA A 369 9.64 -11.78 1.09
C ALA A 369 9.35 -11.29 -0.34
N VAL A 370 8.30 -10.47 -0.52
CA VAL A 370 7.99 -9.82 -1.81
C VAL A 370 9.13 -8.91 -2.27
N HIS A 371 9.67 -8.07 -1.37
CA HIS A 371 10.82 -7.21 -1.69
C HIS A 371 12.05 -8.02 -2.11
N ARG A 372 12.36 -9.13 -1.42
CA ARG A 372 13.44 -10.04 -1.82
C ARG A 372 13.21 -10.71 -3.17
N GLN A 373 11.97 -11.00 -3.52
CA GLN A 373 11.62 -11.51 -4.85
C GLN A 373 11.83 -10.44 -5.93
N ILE A 374 11.33 -9.22 -5.71
CA ILE A 374 11.52 -8.09 -6.65
C ILE A 374 13.00 -7.80 -6.87
N MET A 375 13.82 -7.86 -5.82
CA MET A 375 15.27 -7.68 -5.92
C MET A 375 15.91 -8.76 -6.81
N ARG A 376 15.51 -10.03 -6.67
CA ARG A 376 15.97 -11.12 -7.54
C ARG A 376 15.53 -10.91 -8.99
N ASP A 377 14.26 -10.56 -9.21
CA ASP A 377 13.72 -10.29 -10.54
C ASP A 377 14.48 -9.13 -11.23
N MET A 378 14.84 -8.09 -10.48
CA MET A 378 15.64 -6.98 -10.99
C MET A 378 17.06 -7.40 -11.39
N LEU A 379 17.71 -8.26 -10.59
CA LEU A 379 19.03 -8.80 -10.93
C LEU A 379 18.96 -9.69 -12.18
N TYR A 380 17.94 -10.52 -12.31
CA TYR A 380 17.73 -11.33 -13.51
C TYR A 380 17.47 -10.46 -14.75
N ALA A 381 16.59 -9.47 -14.64
CA ALA A 381 16.30 -8.56 -15.75
C ALA A 381 17.56 -7.78 -16.18
N GLY A 382 18.34 -7.27 -15.22
CA GLY A 382 19.62 -6.61 -15.49
C GLY A 382 20.65 -7.52 -16.15
N PHE A 383 20.79 -8.75 -15.66
CA PHE A 383 21.69 -9.76 -16.24
C PHE A 383 21.35 -10.07 -17.70
N TRP A 384 20.07 -10.37 -18.01
CA TRP A 384 19.66 -10.68 -19.37
C TRP A 384 19.80 -9.47 -20.31
N PHE A 385 19.45 -8.26 -19.84
CA PHE A 385 19.64 -7.04 -20.59
C PHE A 385 21.12 -6.78 -20.92
N THR A 386 22.00 -6.86 -19.91
CA THR A 386 23.45 -6.64 -20.10
C THR A 386 24.07 -7.67 -21.03
N LEU A 387 23.67 -8.94 -20.95
CA LEU A 387 24.10 -9.98 -21.89
C LEU A 387 23.68 -9.64 -23.32
N ALA A 388 22.40 -9.33 -23.55
CA ALA A 388 21.87 -8.99 -24.86
C ALA A 388 22.55 -7.72 -25.44
N PHE A 389 22.72 -6.68 -24.62
CA PHE A 389 23.38 -5.44 -25.00
C PHE A 389 24.86 -5.66 -25.35
N THR A 390 25.56 -6.54 -24.61
CA THR A 390 26.94 -6.93 -24.90
C THR A 390 27.06 -7.61 -26.26
N VAL A 391 26.20 -8.59 -26.54
CA VAL A 391 26.16 -9.29 -27.83
C VAL A 391 25.93 -8.30 -28.97
N LEU A 392 24.96 -7.39 -28.81
CA LEU A 392 24.63 -6.38 -29.80
C LEU A 392 25.83 -5.46 -30.11
N ILE A 393 26.51 -4.94 -29.08
CA ILE A 393 27.65 -4.03 -29.26
C ILE A 393 28.86 -4.71 -29.93
N LEU A 394 29.10 -5.99 -29.63
CA LEU A 394 30.22 -6.74 -30.22
C LEU A 394 29.93 -7.21 -31.65
N ALA A 395 28.66 -7.44 -31.98
CA ALA A 395 28.22 -7.87 -33.30
C ALA A 395 28.32 -6.76 -34.37
N VAL A 396 28.13 -5.49 -33.99
CA VAL A 396 28.21 -4.36 -34.93
C VAL A 396 29.64 -4.23 -35.48
N PRO A 397 29.85 -4.24 -36.82
CA PRO A 397 31.19 -4.02 -37.38
C PRO A 397 31.71 -2.61 -37.07
N ALA A 398 33.03 -2.44 -37.00
CA ALA A 398 33.61 -1.09 -36.89
C ALA A 398 33.37 -0.32 -38.19
N TYR A 399 33.12 0.98 -38.07
CA TYR A 399 33.07 1.88 -39.23
C TYR A 399 34.45 1.87 -39.89
N ARG A 400 34.50 1.75 -41.23
CA ARG A 400 35.75 1.67 -41.99
C ARG A 400 36.36 3.04 -42.22
#